data_AF-A0A250KXM8-F1
#
_entry.id   AF-A0A250KXM8-F1
#
_cell.length_a   1.000
_cell.length_b   1.000
_cell.length_c   1.000
_cell.angle_alpha   90.00
_cell.angle_beta   90.00
_cell.angle_gamma   90.00
#
_symmetry.space_group_name_H-M   'P 1'
#
loop_
_entity.id
_entity.type
_entity.pdbx_description
1 polymer ?
#
loop_
_entity_poly.entity_id
_entity_poly.type
_entity_poly.pdbx_seq_one_letter_code
_entity_poly.pdbx_strand_id
1 'polypeptide(L)'
;MQEIADVFETPVSREVWKWKYRLPDEANRDATVRDTWRRVARALAAAESGHSAHWERAFFEALEDFRFLPGGRILAGAGSRSEVTQFNCFVMGTIEDSIDGIFSALKEAALTMQQGGGIGYDFSTLRPSGMPARRCGGIASGPVSFMRIWDSMCATVLSTGARRGAMMATLRCDHPDIETFIGAKRVAGELRNFNLSVLITDDFMAALEHDRDWPLVFPINTEKTPADSEQIVSRRWSNTDSPVPCRVFRVIKARDLWHAIMRSTYEYAEPGVLFIDRINRQNNLWYCEHISATNPCGEIPLPPYGACNLGSINLTRFVTDPFEDKAALDFQAIKRITAVAVRILDNVIDASRFPLPRQRDEALGKRRLGLGVTGLADALVMLGLRYDDECAAELAEKIMRTVCLAAYRASVELAGKKGCFPLFDPDKYLDSGFARTLPHTIREAIAERGIRNSHLLAVAPTGSISLLANNVSNGLEPAFAERYQRRILSPVGLQNYDIENYAVRLWKRLRSEPTLPPAFVTTFELPPHAHLRMQAAIQRWVDNAISKTVYLPEDFPFSDMESLYRQAYDMGLKGCTTYRPNPVTGVVISPSEPLSTSSVCCEQTD
;
A
#
# COMPACT_ATOMS: atom_id res chain seq x y z
N MET A 1 1.09 42.94 4.34
CA MET A 1 0.95 41.50 4.07
C MET A 1 2.23 41.06 3.38
N GLN A 2 3.13 40.37 4.09
CA GLN A 2 4.26 39.70 3.42
C GLN A 2 3.66 38.70 2.42
N GLU A 3 4.04 38.81 1.14
CA GLU A 3 3.81 37.75 0.17
C GLU A 3 4.44 36.48 0.74
N ILE A 4 3.60 35.54 1.17
CA ILE A 4 4.08 34.23 1.61
C ILE A 4 4.62 33.55 0.37
N ALA A 5 5.92 33.21 0.39
CA ALA A 5 6.59 32.51 -0.69
C ALA A 5 5.78 31.29 -1.14
N ASP A 6 5.76 31.04 -2.44
CA ASP A 6 5.07 29.90 -3.01
C ASP A 6 5.62 28.58 -2.45
N VAL A 7 4.74 27.73 -1.92
CA VAL A 7 5.14 26.44 -1.33
C VAL A 7 5.52 25.40 -2.40
N PHE A 8 5.18 25.63 -3.67
CA PHE A 8 5.58 24.77 -4.76
C PHE A 8 6.90 25.23 -5.38
N GLU A 9 7.91 24.39 -5.23
CA GLU A 9 9.25 24.61 -5.79
C GLU A 9 9.40 24.05 -7.21
N THR A 10 8.44 23.25 -7.69
CA THR A 10 8.48 22.63 -9.02
C THR A 10 7.18 22.85 -9.80
N PRO A 11 7.24 23.01 -11.14
CA PRO A 11 6.04 23.12 -11.97
C PRO A 11 5.12 21.91 -11.86
N VAL A 12 5.70 20.70 -11.81
CA VAL A 12 4.93 19.46 -11.72
C VAL A 12 4.10 19.37 -10.43
N SER A 13 4.63 19.82 -9.28
CA SER A 13 3.87 19.81 -8.02
C SER A 13 2.63 20.71 -8.11
N ARG A 14 2.77 21.87 -8.75
CA ARG A 14 1.68 22.81 -8.99
C ARG A 14 0.62 22.22 -9.93
N GLU A 15 1.02 21.60 -11.03
CA GLU A 15 0.09 20.97 -11.96
C GLU A 15 -0.63 19.76 -11.33
N VAL A 16 0.10 18.93 -10.57
CA VAL A 16 -0.48 17.84 -9.79
C VAL A 16 -1.53 18.36 -8.81
N TRP A 17 -1.26 19.46 -8.10
CA TRP A 17 -2.26 20.11 -7.24
C TRP A 17 -3.48 20.58 -8.03
N LYS A 18 -3.26 21.35 -9.11
CA LYS A 18 -4.33 21.90 -9.95
C LYS A 18 -5.26 20.82 -10.49
N TRP A 19 -4.72 19.68 -10.92
CA TRP A 19 -5.51 18.64 -11.59
C TRP A 19 -6.12 17.62 -10.63
N LYS A 20 -5.44 17.31 -9.51
CA LYS A 20 -5.85 16.19 -8.65
C LYS A 20 -6.48 16.61 -7.33
N TYR A 21 -6.22 17.82 -6.82
CA TYR A 21 -6.56 18.18 -5.43
C TYR A 21 -7.25 19.54 -5.26
N ARG A 22 -7.07 20.46 -6.22
CA ARG A 22 -7.79 21.73 -6.26
C ARG A 22 -9.27 21.47 -6.56
N LEU A 23 -10.17 22.08 -5.79
CA LEU A 23 -11.60 21.97 -6.10
C LEU A 23 -11.91 22.53 -7.50
N PRO A 24 -12.71 21.81 -8.32
CA PRO A 24 -13.09 22.28 -9.65
C PRO A 24 -14.25 23.29 -9.62
N ASP A 25 -15.02 23.35 -8.53
CA ASP A 25 -16.19 24.25 -8.38
C ASP A 25 -15.76 25.72 -8.41
N GLU A 26 -16.18 26.48 -9.43
CA GLU A 26 -15.82 27.90 -9.58
C GLU A 26 -16.27 28.76 -8.39
N ALA A 27 -17.38 28.42 -7.74
CA ALA A 27 -17.88 29.18 -6.59
C ALA A 27 -17.09 28.93 -5.30
N ASN A 28 -16.46 27.76 -5.16
CA ASN A 28 -15.72 27.33 -3.97
C ASN A 28 -14.28 26.92 -4.30
N ARG A 29 -13.71 27.50 -5.37
CA ARG A 29 -12.44 27.06 -5.93
C ARG A 29 -11.31 27.39 -4.97
N ASP A 30 -10.47 26.40 -4.65
CA ASP A 30 -9.24 26.67 -3.92
C ASP A 30 -8.34 27.57 -4.80
N ALA A 31 -8.05 28.79 -4.35
CA ALA A 31 -7.18 29.72 -5.07
C ALA A 31 -5.71 29.35 -4.88
N THR A 32 -5.37 28.86 -3.70
CA THR A 32 -4.04 28.39 -3.31
C THR A 32 -4.11 27.02 -2.63
N VAL A 33 -2.99 26.31 -2.53
CA VAL A 33 -2.93 25.06 -1.77
C VAL A 33 -3.18 25.26 -0.26
N ARG A 34 -2.93 26.47 0.27
CA ARG A 34 -3.33 26.81 1.65
C ARG A 34 -4.85 26.80 1.80
N ASP A 35 -5.60 27.20 0.78
CA ASP A 35 -7.06 27.13 0.80
C ASP A 35 -7.53 25.67 0.77
N THR A 36 -6.86 24.81 -0.01
CA THR A 36 -7.05 23.35 0.07
C THR A 36 -6.82 22.84 1.50
N TRP A 37 -5.73 23.23 2.17
CA TRP A 37 -5.48 22.82 3.55
C TRP A 37 -6.54 23.33 4.53
N ARG A 38 -7.00 24.57 4.42
CA ARG A 38 -8.08 25.12 5.26
C ARG A 38 -9.37 24.36 5.06
N ARG A 39 -9.75 24.10 3.81
CA ARG A 39 -10.95 23.32 3.47
C ARG A 39 -10.92 21.94 4.11
N VAL A 40 -9.82 21.21 3.93
CA VAL A 40 -9.65 19.85 4.48
C VAL A 40 -9.69 19.91 6.00
N ALA A 41 -8.95 20.83 6.63
CA ALA A 41 -8.92 21.00 8.08
C ALA A 41 -10.31 21.29 8.66
N ARG A 42 -11.05 22.25 8.06
CA ARG A 42 -12.41 22.60 8.49
C ARG A 42 -13.37 21.43 8.36
N ALA A 43 -13.36 20.75 7.21
CA ALA A 43 -14.25 19.62 6.95
C ALA A 43 -14.05 18.48 7.95
N LEU A 44 -12.80 18.17 8.30
CA LEU A 44 -12.47 17.09 9.24
C LEU A 44 -12.65 17.51 10.70
N ALA A 45 -12.47 18.80 11.02
CA ALA A 45 -12.76 19.32 12.36
C ALA A 45 -14.27 19.38 12.66
N ALA A 46 -15.14 19.38 11.64
CA ALA A 46 -16.59 19.34 11.81
C ALA A 46 -17.09 18.01 12.42
N ALA A 47 -16.29 16.94 12.37
CA ALA A 47 -16.59 15.67 13.05
C ALA A 47 -16.35 15.71 14.57
N GLU A 48 -15.78 16.80 15.11
CA GLU A 48 -15.56 16.96 16.54
C GLU A 48 -16.83 17.46 17.24
N SER A 49 -17.23 16.81 18.33
CA SER A 49 -18.40 17.20 19.14
C SER A 49 -18.19 18.48 19.96
N GLY A 50 -16.97 19.02 20.00
CA GLY A 50 -16.60 20.28 20.64
C GLY A 50 -15.17 20.71 20.29
N HIS A 51 -14.83 21.98 20.52
CA HIS A 51 -13.52 22.55 20.19
C HIS A 51 -13.16 22.46 18.69
N SER A 52 -14.14 22.50 17.79
CA SER A 52 -13.91 22.42 16.34
C SER A 52 -12.94 23.49 15.84
N ALA A 53 -13.01 24.72 16.34
CA ALA A 53 -12.07 25.79 15.98
C ALA A 53 -10.61 25.50 16.41
N HIS A 54 -10.41 24.85 17.57
CA HIS A 54 -9.08 24.44 18.01
C HIS A 54 -8.52 23.35 17.10
N TRP A 55 -9.33 22.33 16.77
CA TRP A 55 -8.91 21.24 15.91
C TRP A 55 -8.77 21.67 14.44
N GLU A 56 -9.59 22.57 13.92
CA GLU A 56 -9.42 23.18 12.58
C GLU A 56 -8.05 23.83 12.49
N ARG A 57 -7.65 24.60 13.52
CA ARG A 57 -6.31 25.20 13.57
C ARG A 57 -5.21 24.14 13.63
N ALA A 58 -5.31 23.16 14.52
CA ALA A 58 -4.30 22.10 14.66
C ALA A 58 -4.16 21.26 13.39
N PHE A 59 -5.27 20.95 12.71
CA PHE A 59 -5.27 20.20 11.46
C PHE A 59 -4.69 21.03 10.32
N PHE A 60 -5.02 22.33 10.25
CA PHE A 60 -4.41 23.22 9.28
C PHE A 60 -2.90 23.29 9.46
N GLU A 61 -2.43 23.50 10.70
CA GLU A 61 -1.00 23.53 11.02
C GLU A 61 -0.33 22.19 10.64
N ALA A 62 -0.98 21.05 10.90
CA ALA A 62 -0.44 19.75 10.50
C ALA A 62 -0.27 19.57 8.98
N LEU A 63 -1.20 20.09 8.18
CA LEU A 63 -1.14 20.03 6.71
C LEU A 63 -0.18 21.05 6.11
N GLU A 64 0.01 22.18 6.81
CA GLU A 64 0.86 23.27 6.37
C GLU A 64 2.28 22.79 6.09
N ASP A 65 2.83 23.27 4.98
CA ASP A 65 4.20 22.98 4.56
C ASP A 65 4.46 21.48 4.36
N PHE A 66 3.39 20.74 4.03
CA PHE A 66 3.41 19.31 3.74
C PHE A 66 3.97 18.45 4.89
N ARG A 67 3.89 18.92 6.15
CA ARG A 67 4.34 18.15 7.33
C ARG A 67 3.61 16.83 7.47
N PHE A 68 2.29 16.86 7.29
CA PHE A 68 1.44 15.68 7.13
C PHE A 68 0.72 15.70 5.78
N LEU A 69 0.78 14.58 5.08
CA LEU A 69 0.15 14.37 3.79
C LEU A 69 -0.94 13.30 3.94
N PRO A 70 -2.23 13.68 4.07
CA PRO A 70 -3.31 12.70 4.05
C PRO A 70 -3.42 12.07 2.66
N GLY A 71 -4.04 10.90 2.59
CA GLY A 71 -4.29 10.18 1.35
C GLY A 71 -4.91 11.08 0.28
N GLY A 72 -4.50 10.90 -0.97
CA GLY A 72 -4.92 11.79 -2.05
C GLY A 72 -6.44 11.85 -2.31
N ARG A 73 -7.24 10.91 -1.78
CA ARG A 73 -8.71 10.97 -1.80
C ARG A 73 -9.26 11.89 -0.71
N ILE A 74 -8.62 11.95 0.46
CA ILE A 74 -8.94 12.93 1.52
C ILE A 74 -8.72 14.36 1.00
N LEU A 75 -7.54 14.64 0.41
CA LEU A 75 -7.23 15.98 -0.14
C LEU A 75 -8.24 16.43 -1.20
N ALA A 76 -8.62 15.52 -2.10
CA ALA A 76 -9.55 15.81 -3.19
C ALA A 76 -11.01 15.92 -2.70
N GLY A 77 -11.43 15.10 -1.73
CA GLY A 77 -12.83 14.92 -1.37
C GLY A 77 -13.31 15.67 -0.13
N ALA A 78 -12.46 15.91 0.88
CA ALA A 78 -12.89 16.51 2.14
C ALA A 78 -13.39 17.94 1.95
N GLY A 79 -14.63 18.22 2.37
CA GLY A 79 -15.27 19.53 2.17
C GLY A 79 -15.71 19.80 0.73
N SER A 80 -15.60 18.82 -0.19
CA SER A 80 -16.19 18.92 -1.52
C SER A 80 -17.68 18.55 -1.49
N ARG A 81 -18.44 19.01 -2.49
CA ARG A 81 -19.84 18.61 -2.69
C ARG A 81 -20.00 17.27 -3.45
N SER A 82 -18.90 16.72 -3.96
CA SER A 82 -18.92 15.51 -4.78
C SER A 82 -19.22 14.27 -3.94
N GLU A 83 -19.98 13.33 -4.51
CA GLU A 83 -20.29 12.04 -3.89
C GLU A 83 -19.13 11.06 -4.07
N VAL A 84 -17.99 11.35 -3.45
CA VAL A 84 -16.80 10.50 -3.50
C VAL A 84 -16.39 10.05 -2.11
N THR A 85 -15.77 8.87 -2.04
CA THR A 85 -15.16 8.39 -0.81
C THR A 85 -13.81 9.08 -0.58
N GLN A 86 -13.49 9.31 0.69
CA GLN A 86 -12.18 9.82 1.10
C GLN A 86 -11.16 8.68 1.34
N PHE A 87 -11.62 7.43 1.30
CA PHE A 87 -10.77 6.24 1.42
C PHE A 87 -10.12 5.92 0.07
N ASN A 88 -8.88 5.43 0.11
CA ASN A 88 -8.09 5.20 -1.10
C ASN A 88 -8.45 3.89 -1.81
N CYS A 89 -8.64 2.82 -1.03
CA CYS A 89 -8.80 1.47 -1.53
C CYS A 89 -9.67 0.62 -0.61
N PHE A 90 -10.14 -0.52 -1.12
CA PHE A 90 -10.98 -1.48 -0.42
C PHE A 90 -10.54 -2.90 -0.72
N VAL A 91 -10.82 -3.84 0.18
CA VAL A 91 -10.95 -5.25 -0.18
C VAL A 91 -12.43 -5.57 -0.25
N MET A 92 -12.84 -6.24 -1.31
CA MET A 92 -14.25 -6.48 -1.59
C MET A 92 -14.75 -7.73 -0.87
N GLY A 93 -16.07 -7.93 -0.90
CA GLY A 93 -16.71 -9.11 -0.30
C GLY A 93 -16.17 -10.43 -0.85
N THR A 94 -16.33 -11.50 -0.07
CA THR A 94 -16.10 -12.85 -0.56
C THR A 94 -16.95 -13.13 -1.79
N ILE A 95 -16.34 -13.67 -2.85
CA ILE A 95 -17.06 -14.05 -4.06
C ILE A 95 -17.79 -15.37 -3.80
N GLU A 96 -19.11 -15.34 -3.83
CA GLU A 96 -19.91 -16.57 -3.77
C GLU A 96 -19.71 -17.38 -5.06
N ASP A 97 -19.47 -18.69 -4.93
CA ASP A 97 -19.23 -19.65 -6.01
C ASP A 97 -20.53 -20.00 -6.79
N SER A 98 -21.15 -18.97 -7.36
CA SER A 98 -22.35 -19.00 -8.19
C SER A 98 -22.32 -17.86 -9.22
N ILE A 99 -23.03 -17.98 -10.34
CA ILE A 99 -23.09 -16.90 -11.34
C ILE A 99 -23.71 -15.63 -10.73
N ASP A 100 -24.80 -15.78 -9.98
CA ASP A 100 -25.45 -14.64 -9.30
C ASP A 100 -24.50 -13.96 -8.31
N GLY A 101 -23.73 -14.76 -7.55
CA GLY A 101 -22.68 -14.29 -6.64
C GLY A 101 -21.57 -13.51 -7.34
N ILE A 102 -21.03 -14.08 -8.43
CA ILE A 102 -19.98 -13.48 -9.26
C ILE A 102 -20.43 -12.12 -9.82
N PHE A 103 -21.61 -12.04 -10.43
CA PHE A 103 -22.08 -10.79 -11.02
C PHE A 103 -22.54 -9.77 -9.97
N SER A 104 -22.99 -10.22 -8.79
CA SER A 104 -23.25 -9.32 -7.65
C SER A 104 -21.95 -8.69 -7.15
N ALA A 105 -20.88 -9.48 -6.97
CA ALA A 105 -19.57 -8.97 -6.59
C ALA A 105 -18.98 -8.01 -7.65
N LEU A 106 -19.16 -8.32 -8.94
CA LEU A 106 -18.75 -7.44 -10.03
C LEU A 106 -19.49 -6.08 -9.99
N LYS A 107 -20.80 -6.08 -9.71
CA LYS A 107 -21.59 -4.85 -9.54
C LYS A 107 -21.07 -4.01 -8.36
N GLU A 108 -20.83 -4.65 -7.21
CA GLU A 108 -20.27 -3.97 -6.03
C GLU A 108 -18.89 -3.37 -6.31
N ALA A 109 -18.05 -4.08 -7.07
CA ALA A 109 -16.75 -3.59 -7.52
C ALA A 109 -16.90 -2.33 -8.41
N ALA A 110 -17.78 -2.36 -9.40
CA ALA A 110 -18.02 -1.21 -10.29
C ALA A 110 -18.48 0.04 -9.53
N LEU A 111 -19.40 -0.11 -8.57
CA LEU A 111 -19.87 1.00 -7.72
C LEU A 111 -18.74 1.59 -6.86
N THR A 112 -17.90 0.72 -6.30
CA THR A 112 -16.75 1.13 -5.47
C THR A 112 -15.72 1.90 -6.30
N MET A 113 -15.40 1.42 -7.50
CA MET A 113 -14.43 2.07 -8.40
C MET A 113 -14.95 3.39 -8.97
N GLN A 114 -16.25 3.48 -9.24
CA GLN A 114 -16.90 4.72 -9.69
C GLN A 114 -16.68 5.87 -8.69
N GLN A 115 -16.73 5.59 -7.39
CA GLN A 115 -16.47 6.59 -6.35
C GLN A 115 -14.97 6.84 -6.08
N GLY A 116 -14.08 6.10 -6.75
CA GLY A 116 -12.64 6.33 -6.72
C GLY A 116 -11.81 5.32 -5.94
N GLY A 117 -12.40 4.27 -5.38
CA GLY A 117 -11.68 3.25 -4.63
C GLY A 117 -10.98 2.24 -5.53
N GLY A 118 -9.67 2.02 -5.34
CA GLY A 118 -9.02 0.81 -5.84
C GLY A 118 -9.51 -0.41 -5.06
N ILE A 119 -9.49 -1.61 -5.66
CA ILE A 119 -10.14 -2.79 -5.06
C ILE A 119 -9.22 -4.01 -4.99
N GLY A 120 -9.35 -4.81 -3.95
CA GLY A 120 -8.70 -6.12 -3.81
C GLY A 120 -9.71 -7.24 -3.73
N TYR A 121 -9.37 -8.39 -4.30
CA TYR A 121 -10.18 -9.62 -4.24
C TYR A 121 -9.31 -10.84 -3.92
N ASP A 122 -9.92 -11.76 -3.19
CA ASP A 122 -9.49 -13.15 -3.13
C ASP A 122 -10.39 -13.99 -4.05
N PHE A 123 -9.78 -14.62 -5.05
CA PHE A 123 -10.48 -15.46 -6.02
C PHE A 123 -10.51 -16.94 -5.62
N SER A 124 -9.93 -17.30 -4.47
CA SER A 124 -9.79 -18.69 -4.02
C SER A 124 -11.12 -19.36 -3.67
N THR A 125 -12.22 -18.61 -3.54
CA THR A 125 -13.55 -19.19 -3.30
C THR A 125 -14.23 -19.70 -4.57
N LEU A 126 -13.75 -19.31 -5.75
CA LEU A 126 -14.30 -19.79 -7.02
C LEU A 126 -13.75 -21.17 -7.35
N ARG A 127 -14.64 -22.08 -7.74
CA ARG A 127 -14.23 -23.45 -8.09
C ARG A 127 -13.23 -23.50 -9.24
N PRO A 128 -12.34 -24.52 -9.25
CA PRO A 128 -11.35 -24.68 -10.29
C PRO A 128 -11.98 -25.02 -11.64
N SER A 129 -11.23 -24.72 -12.70
CA SER A 129 -11.55 -25.11 -14.06
C SER A 129 -11.72 -26.63 -14.18
N GLY A 130 -12.66 -27.09 -15.00
CA GLY A 130 -12.94 -28.52 -15.15
C GLY A 130 -13.97 -29.07 -14.16
N MET A 131 -14.30 -28.35 -13.07
CA MET A 131 -15.30 -28.81 -12.11
C MET A 131 -16.73 -28.66 -12.68
N PRO A 132 -17.64 -29.64 -12.47
CA PRO A 132 -19.03 -29.51 -12.87
C PRO A 132 -19.73 -28.31 -12.23
N ALA A 133 -20.52 -27.58 -13.03
CA ALA A 133 -21.42 -26.55 -12.56
C ALA A 133 -22.56 -27.19 -11.74
N ARG A 134 -22.93 -26.56 -10.61
CA ARG A 134 -23.86 -27.18 -9.63
C ARG A 134 -25.25 -27.52 -10.20
N ARG A 135 -25.73 -26.83 -11.24
CA ARG A 135 -27.11 -26.95 -11.74
C ARG A 135 -27.24 -27.17 -13.24
N CYS A 136 -26.40 -26.55 -14.08
CA CYS A 136 -26.59 -26.52 -15.53
C CYS A 136 -25.82 -27.60 -16.32
N GLY A 137 -25.13 -28.53 -15.65
CA GLY A 137 -24.39 -29.61 -16.31
C GLY A 137 -23.15 -29.17 -17.12
N GLY A 138 -22.86 -27.87 -17.18
CA GLY A 138 -21.65 -27.33 -17.79
C GLY A 138 -20.40 -27.51 -16.93
N ILE A 139 -19.25 -27.13 -17.46
CA ILE A 139 -17.95 -27.16 -16.79
C ILE A 139 -17.54 -25.73 -16.41
N ALA A 140 -17.01 -25.54 -15.21
CA ALA A 140 -16.48 -24.25 -14.79
C ALA A 140 -15.19 -23.89 -15.53
N SER A 141 -15.01 -22.61 -15.86
CA SER A 141 -13.79 -22.10 -16.52
C SER A 141 -12.69 -21.64 -15.54
N GLY A 142 -12.96 -21.68 -14.24
CA GLY A 142 -12.01 -21.32 -13.18
C GLY A 142 -11.91 -19.81 -12.87
N PRO A 143 -11.28 -19.42 -11.75
CA PRO A 143 -11.16 -18.03 -11.31
C PRO A 143 -10.48 -17.11 -12.32
N VAL A 144 -9.39 -17.56 -12.96
CA VAL A 144 -8.61 -16.73 -13.91
C VAL A 144 -9.46 -16.32 -15.11
N SER A 145 -10.38 -17.18 -15.57
CA SER A 145 -11.32 -16.83 -16.64
C SER A 145 -12.27 -15.71 -16.22
N PHE A 146 -12.80 -15.74 -14.99
CA PHE A 146 -13.71 -14.71 -14.49
C PHE A 146 -12.99 -13.39 -14.22
N MET A 147 -11.72 -13.42 -13.82
CA MET A 147 -10.91 -12.21 -13.62
C MET A 147 -10.88 -11.30 -14.86
N ARG A 148 -10.97 -11.85 -16.09
CA ARG A 148 -11.06 -11.06 -17.33
C ARG A 148 -12.30 -10.16 -17.40
N ILE A 149 -13.39 -10.54 -16.75
CA ILE A 149 -14.60 -9.73 -16.66
C ILE A 149 -14.35 -8.51 -15.76
N TRP A 150 -13.67 -8.71 -14.63
CA TRP A 150 -13.23 -7.60 -13.77
C TRP A 150 -12.24 -6.69 -14.47
N ASP A 151 -11.27 -7.25 -15.19
CA ASP A 151 -10.27 -6.46 -15.92
C ASP A 151 -10.94 -5.54 -16.95
N SER A 152 -11.92 -6.07 -17.69
CA SER A 152 -12.71 -5.32 -18.67
C SER A 152 -13.60 -4.25 -18.01
N MET A 153 -14.21 -4.56 -16.87
CA MET A 153 -14.98 -3.61 -16.07
C MET A 153 -14.08 -2.45 -15.60
N CYS A 154 -12.90 -2.75 -15.05
CA CYS A 154 -11.95 -1.73 -14.59
C CYS A 154 -11.44 -0.84 -15.72
N ALA A 155 -11.18 -1.41 -16.91
CA ALA A 155 -10.78 -0.64 -18.08
C ALA A 155 -11.87 0.34 -18.55
N THR A 156 -13.14 0.02 -18.28
CA THR A 156 -14.31 0.81 -18.69
C THR A 156 -14.69 1.87 -17.65
N VAL A 157 -14.61 1.53 -16.35
CA VAL A 157 -14.98 2.43 -15.25
C VAL A 157 -13.81 3.37 -14.94
N LEU A 158 -13.78 4.54 -15.58
CA LEU A 158 -12.85 5.61 -15.23
C LEU A 158 -13.17 6.12 -13.81
N SER A 159 -12.18 6.07 -12.93
CA SER A 159 -12.33 6.61 -11.58
C SER A 159 -12.19 8.13 -11.58
N THR A 160 -12.82 8.81 -10.61
CA THR A 160 -12.86 10.28 -10.52
C THR A 160 -11.47 10.93 -10.58
N GLY A 161 -11.33 11.99 -11.40
CA GLY A 161 -10.13 12.85 -11.47
C GLY A 161 -8.99 12.34 -12.37
N ALA A 162 -9.31 11.78 -13.55
CA ALA A 162 -8.33 11.22 -14.49
C ALA A 162 -7.38 10.19 -13.84
N ARG A 163 -7.96 9.26 -13.07
CA ARG A 163 -7.23 8.15 -12.42
C ARG A 163 -7.73 6.82 -12.99
N ARG A 164 -6.82 5.96 -13.45
CA ARG A 164 -7.17 4.58 -13.82
C ARG A 164 -7.54 3.80 -12.56
N GLY A 165 -8.51 2.91 -12.68
CA GLY A 165 -8.77 1.91 -11.65
C GLY A 165 -7.55 1.01 -11.47
N ALA A 166 -7.34 0.53 -10.25
CA ALA A 166 -6.30 -0.43 -9.93
C ALA A 166 -6.91 -1.52 -9.06
N MET A 167 -6.54 -2.77 -9.34
CA MET A 167 -7.06 -3.94 -8.65
C MET A 167 -5.93 -4.82 -8.11
N MET A 168 -6.19 -5.54 -7.02
CA MET A 168 -5.38 -6.66 -6.54
C MET A 168 -6.20 -7.95 -6.69
N ALA A 169 -5.58 -9.00 -7.20
CA ALA A 169 -6.12 -10.36 -7.14
C ALA A 169 -5.17 -11.24 -6.36
N THR A 170 -5.75 -12.04 -5.48
CA THR A 170 -5.03 -13.06 -4.71
C THR A 170 -5.60 -14.44 -4.97
N LEU A 171 -4.71 -15.44 -4.90
CA LEU A 171 -5.08 -16.84 -4.97
C LEU A 171 -4.20 -17.66 -4.03
N ARG A 172 -4.79 -18.63 -3.33
CA ARG A 172 -4.07 -19.53 -2.43
C ARG A 172 -3.10 -20.44 -3.20
N CYS A 173 -1.93 -20.68 -2.60
CA CYS A 173 -0.92 -21.60 -3.12
C CYS A 173 -1.38 -23.06 -3.23
N ASP A 174 -2.47 -23.46 -2.57
CA ASP A 174 -3.08 -24.79 -2.66
C ASP A 174 -4.30 -24.85 -3.58
N HIS A 175 -4.66 -23.76 -4.27
CA HIS A 175 -5.78 -23.77 -5.22
C HIS A 175 -5.42 -24.56 -6.50
N PRO A 176 -6.31 -25.39 -7.08
CA PRO A 176 -5.97 -26.22 -8.25
C PRO A 176 -5.57 -25.43 -9.51
N ASP A 177 -6.09 -24.22 -9.66
CA ASP A 177 -5.76 -23.30 -10.77
C ASP A 177 -4.57 -22.37 -10.46
N ILE A 178 -3.76 -22.64 -9.43
CA ILE A 178 -2.63 -21.77 -9.04
C ILE A 178 -1.59 -21.59 -10.15
N GLU A 179 -1.28 -22.64 -10.91
CA GLU A 179 -0.32 -22.55 -12.02
C GLU A 179 -0.85 -21.66 -13.16
N THR A 180 -2.16 -21.72 -13.45
CA THR A 180 -2.82 -20.83 -14.41
C THR A 180 -2.76 -19.38 -13.93
N PHE A 181 -2.96 -19.14 -12.64
CA PHE A 181 -2.88 -17.81 -12.04
C PHE A 181 -1.47 -17.23 -12.09
N ILE A 182 -0.45 -18.03 -11.78
CA ILE A 182 0.97 -17.65 -11.91
C ILE A 182 1.28 -17.27 -13.35
N GLY A 183 0.81 -18.05 -14.33
CA GLY A 183 1.03 -17.80 -15.75
C GLY A 183 0.18 -16.70 -16.39
N ALA A 184 -0.76 -16.10 -15.65
CA ALA A 184 -1.86 -15.32 -16.25
C ALA A 184 -1.40 -14.05 -16.99
N LYS A 185 -0.26 -13.46 -16.61
CA LYS A 185 0.29 -12.23 -17.21
C LYS A 185 1.51 -12.46 -18.12
N ARG A 186 1.83 -13.71 -18.44
CA ARG A 186 2.87 -14.04 -19.43
C ARG A 186 2.53 -13.51 -20.82
N VAL A 187 1.24 -13.42 -21.13
CA VAL A 187 0.74 -12.83 -22.37
C VAL A 187 0.56 -11.33 -22.18
N ALA A 188 1.34 -10.54 -22.92
CA ALA A 188 1.24 -9.09 -22.89
C ALA A 188 -0.17 -8.64 -23.27
N GLY A 189 -0.86 -7.95 -22.35
CA GLY A 189 -2.25 -7.53 -22.59
C GLY A 189 -3.25 -8.06 -21.59
N GLU A 190 -3.00 -9.24 -21.04
CA GLU A 190 -3.91 -9.89 -20.11
C GLU A 190 -3.83 -9.24 -18.72
N LEU A 191 -4.99 -9.05 -18.08
CA LEU A 191 -5.11 -8.62 -16.68
C LEU A 191 -4.30 -7.36 -16.34
N ARG A 192 -4.27 -6.38 -17.26
CA ARG A 192 -3.46 -5.15 -17.13
C ARG A 192 -3.82 -4.30 -15.92
N ASN A 193 -5.05 -4.42 -15.42
CA ASN A 193 -5.52 -3.62 -14.30
C ASN A 193 -5.37 -4.33 -12.94
N PHE A 194 -4.89 -5.57 -12.93
CA PHE A 194 -4.60 -6.32 -11.73
C PHE A 194 -3.11 -6.32 -11.41
N ASN A 195 -2.80 -6.11 -10.13
CA ASN A 195 -1.63 -6.67 -9.50
C ASN A 195 -1.98 -8.09 -9.02
N LEU A 196 -1.10 -9.07 -9.24
CA LEU A 196 -1.32 -10.46 -8.81
C LEU A 196 -0.45 -10.80 -7.61
N SER A 197 -0.98 -11.53 -6.63
CA SER A 197 -0.19 -12.05 -5.50
C SER A 197 -0.65 -13.43 -5.05
N VAL A 198 0.31 -14.29 -4.74
CA VAL A 198 0.03 -15.64 -4.20
C VAL A 198 -0.02 -15.58 -2.67
N LEU A 199 -1.04 -16.20 -2.10
CA LEU A 199 -1.16 -16.37 -0.64
C LEU A 199 -0.34 -17.61 -0.23
N ILE A 200 0.85 -17.36 0.30
CA ILE A 200 1.79 -18.38 0.76
C ILE A 200 1.53 -18.66 2.25
N THR A 201 1.30 -19.93 2.57
CA THR A 201 1.06 -20.43 3.93
C THR A 201 2.37 -20.87 4.59
N ASP A 202 2.40 -20.90 5.92
CA ASP A 202 3.52 -21.45 6.68
C ASP A 202 3.71 -22.95 6.38
N ASP A 203 2.61 -23.69 6.15
CA ASP A 203 2.65 -25.10 5.73
C ASP A 203 3.33 -25.28 4.37
N PHE A 204 3.10 -24.37 3.41
CA PHE A 204 3.78 -24.39 2.12
C PHE A 204 5.28 -24.12 2.27
N MET A 205 5.65 -23.13 3.09
CA MET A 205 7.05 -22.83 3.37
C MET A 205 7.75 -24.02 4.05
N ALA A 206 7.08 -24.69 4.99
CA ALA A 206 7.58 -25.90 5.62
C ALA A 206 7.71 -27.07 4.61
N ALA A 207 6.76 -27.22 3.69
CA ALA A 207 6.85 -28.21 2.62
C ALA A 207 8.03 -27.93 1.67
N LEU A 208 8.25 -26.65 1.34
CA LEU A 208 9.37 -26.20 0.52
C LEU A 208 10.73 -26.48 1.18
N GLU A 209 10.86 -26.24 2.48
CA GLU A 209 12.09 -26.48 3.24
C GLU A 209 12.46 -27.96 3.32
N HIS A 210 11.46 -28.83 3.42
CA HIS A 210 11.64 -30.28 3.57
C HIS A 210 11.47 -31.06 2.25
N ASP A 211 11.46 -30.38 1.10
CA ASP A 211 11.26 -30.96 -0.23
C ASP A 211 10.02 -31.89 -0.34
N ARG A 212 8.93 -31.50 0.34
CA ARG A 212 7.70 -32.29 0.42
C ARG A 212 6.78 -32.05 -0.76
N ASP A 213 5.86 -32.99 -0.92
CA ASP A 213 4.72 -32.85 -1.80
C ASP A 213 3.72 -31.82 -1.25
N TRP A 214 3.02 -31.17 -2.17
CA TRP A 214 2.04 -30.14 -1.92
C TRP A 214 0.71 -30.51 -2.61
N PRO A 215 -0.36 -30.79 -1.86
CA PRO A 215 -1.65 -31.11 -2.43
C PRO A 215 -2.35 -29.83 -2.89
N LEU A 216 -2.82 -29.83 -4.14
CA LEU A 216 -3.76 -28.85 -4.67
C LEU A 216 -5.19 -29.31 -4.39
N VAL A 217 -5.95 -28.48 -3.68
CA VAL A 217 -7.20 -28.89 -3.05
C VAL A 217 -8.29 -27.84 -3.21
N PHE A 218 -9.55 -28.26 -3.16
CA PHE A 218 -10.68 -27.35 -3.15
C PHE A 218 -11.81 -27.86 -2.22
N PRO A 219 -12.51 -26.98 -1.49
CA PRO A 219 -13.62 -27.36 -0.62
C PRO A 219 -14.71 -28.16 -1.34
N ILE A 220 -15.26 -29.16 -0.67
CA ILE A 220 -16.39 -29.95 -1.18
C ILE A 220 -17.61 -29.78 -0.28
N ASN A 221 -18.81 -29.85 -0.86
CA ASN A 221 -20.04 -29.90 -0.08
C ASN A 221 -20.26 -31.35 0.40
N THR A 222 -20.29 -31.55 1.71
CA THR A 222 -20.36 -32.87 2.37
C THR A 222 -21.68 -33.62 2.13
N GLU A 223 -22.72 -32.94 1.65
CA GLU A 223 -24.05 -33.55 1.40
C GLU A 223 -24.08 -34.52 0.20
N LYS A 224 -23.03 -34.56 -0.64
CA LYS A 224 -22.96 -35.43 -1.83
C LYS A 224 -21.57 -36.05 -2.03
N THR A 225 -21.00 -36.63 -0.99
CA THR A 225 -19.63 -37.18 -1.05
C THR A 225 -19.64 -38.61 -1.65
N PRO A 226 -18.84 -38.91 -2.70
CA PRO A 226 -18.53 -40.28 -3.11
C PRO A 226 -17.74 -41.00 -2.02
N ALA A 227 -17.87 -42.34 -1.95
CA ALA A 227 -17.39 -43.19 -0.86
C ALA A 227 -15.86 -43.30 -0.67
N ASP A 228 -15.03 -42.65 -1.50
CA ASP A 228 -13.58 -42.75 -1.40
C ASP A 228 -12.99 -41.70 -0.45
N SER A 229 -12.74 -42.15 0.78
CA SER A 229 -12.17 -41.36 1.88
C SER A 229 -10.68 -40.99 1.73
N GLU A 230 -9.95 -41.55 0.75
CA GLU A 230 -8.49 -41.40 0.63
C GLU A 230 -8.02 -40.08 -0.02
N GLN A 231 -8.93 -39.23 -0.51
CA GLN A 231 -8.60 -37.98 -1.23
C GLN A 231 -9.16 -36.71 -0.57
N ILE A 232 -9.43 -36.73 0.74
CA ILE A 232 -9.97 -35.57 1.46
C ILE A 232 -8.97 -35.13 2.54
N VAL A 233 -8.62 -33.85 2.54
CA VAL A 233 -7.82 -33.21 3.60
C VAL A 233 -8.59 -32.07 4.24
N SER A 234 -8.32 -31.80 5.51
CA SER A 234 -8.90 -30.63 6.19
C SER A 234 -8.02 -29.40 5.94
N ARG A 235 -8.63 -28.29 5.53
CA ARG A 235 -7.96 -26.99 5.33
C ARG A 235 -8.83 -25.85 5.80
N ARG A 236 -8.25 -24.84 6.44
CA ARG A 236 -8.90 -23.54 6.62
C ARG A 236 -8.96 -22.84 5.26
N TRP A 237 -10.17 -22.55 4.79
CA TRP A 237 -10.38 -21.84 3.53
C TRP A 237 -10.63 -20.36 3.77
N SER A 238 -10.46 -19.55 2.73
CA SER A 238 -10.50 -18.09 2.82
C SER A 238 -11.80 -17.51 3.38
N ASN A 239 -12.91 -18.23 3.25
CA ASN A 239 -14.24 -17.80 3.70
C ASN A 239 -14.79 -18.67 4.85
N THR A 240 -13.93 -19.36 5.58
CA THR A 240 -14.34 -20.29 6.63
C THR A 240 -13.57 -20.03 7.92
N ASP A 241 -14.28 -19.96 9.05
CA ASP A 241 -13.65 -19.75 10.36
C ASP A 241 -12.91 -21.00 10.86
N SER A 242 -13.39 -22.17 10.47
CA SER A 242 -12.84 -23.48 10.85
C SER A 242 -12.39 -24.27 9.62
N PRO A 243 -11.47 -25.23 9.77
CA PRO A 243 -11.08 -26.12 8.69
C PRO A 243 -12.27 -26.86 8.08
N VAL A 244 -12.31 -26.93 6.75
CA VAL A 244 -13.34 -27.62 5.96
C VAL A 244 -12.72 -28.80 5.18
N PRO A 245 -13.51 -29.83 4.85
CA PRO A 245 -13.05 -30.91 4.00
C PRO A 245 -12.82 -30.40 2.57
N CYS A 246 -11.60 -30.61 2.08
CA CYS A 246 -11.18 -30.27 0.73
C CYS A 246 -10.78 -31.55 -0.01
N ARG A 247 -11.27 -31.69 -1.24
CA ARG A 247 -10.83 -32.77 -2.12
C ARG A 247 -9.45 -32.44 -2.69
N VAL A 248 -8.57 -33.42 -2.73
CA VAL A 248 -7.29 -33.37 -3.43
C VAL A 248 -7.53 -33.57 -4.93
N PHE A 249 -7.12 -32.60 -5.75
CA PHE A 249 -7.22 -32.64 -7.21
C PHE A 249 -5.94 -33.18 -7.83
N ARG A 250 -4.80 -32.72 -7.32
CA ARG A 250 -3.47 -33.09 -7.79
C ARG A 250 -2.48 -32.89 -6.66
N VAL A 251 -1.39 -33.64 -6.68
CA VAL A 251 -0.25 -33.45 -5.80
C VAL A 251 0.95 -33.07 -6.66
N ILE A 252 1.67 -32.01 -6.27
CA ILE A 252 2.88 -31.51 -6.95
C ILE A 252 4.02 -31.39 -5.95
N LYS A 253 5.26 -31.18 -6.38
CA LYS A 253 6.33 -30.82 -5.45
C LYS A 253 6.21 -29.35 -5.04
N ALA A 254 6.36 -29.05 -3.74
CA ALA A 254 6.34 -27.67 -3.26
C ALA A 254 7.42 -26.81 -3.94
N ARG A 255 8.61 -27.39 -4.15
CA ARG A 255 9.71 -26.73 -4.89
C ARG A 255 9.36 -26.37 -6.32
N ASP A 256 8.58 -27.18 -7.03
CA ASP A 256 8.25 -26.95 -8.43
C ASP A 256 7.26 -25.79 -8.54
N LEU A 257 6.28 -25.73 -7.63
CA LEU A 257 5.37 -24.59 -7.53
C LEU A 257 6.12 -23.31 -7.17
N TRP A 258 7.02 -23.37 -6.17
CA TRP A 258 7.81 -22.22 -5.77
C TRP A 258 8.69 -21.71 -6.92
N HIS A 259 9.40 -22.61 -7.60
CA HIS A 259 10.19 -22.27 -8.78
C HIS A 259 9.33 -21.65 -9.89
N ALA A 260 8.09 -22.14 -10.11
CA ALA A 260 7.17 -21.55 -11.09
C ALA A 260 6.73 -20.12 -10.71
N ILE A 261 6.44 -19.87 -9.42
CA ILE A 261 6.13 -18.52 -8.89
C ILE A 261 7.33 -17.61 -9.16
N MET A 262 8.52 -17.99 -8.66
CA MET A 262 9.74 -17.20 -8.77
C MET A 262 10.11 -16.95 -10.24
N ARG A 263 10.02 -17.96 -11.11
CA ARG A 263 10.32 -17.80 -12.54
C ARG A 263 9.40 -16.78 -13.20
N SER A 264 8.10 -16.84 -12.90
CA SER A 264 7.14 -15.86 -13.41
C SER A 264 7.48 -14.46 -12.91
N THR A 265 7.76 -14.30 -11.62
CA THR A 265 8.15 -13.01 -11.05
C THR A 265 9.45 -12.46 -11.66
N TYR A 266 10.42 -13.32 -11.96
CA TYR A 266 11.67 -12.94 -12.59
C TYR A 266 11.50 -12.42 -14.02
N GLU A 267 10.64 -13.09 -14.80
CA GLU A 267 10.43 -12.82 -16.22
C GLU A 267 9.39 -11.71 -16.47
N TYR A 268 8.39 -11.59 -15.59
CA TYR A 268 7.21 -10.75 -15.80
C TYR A 268 6.89 -9.80 -14.62
N ALA A 269 7.74 -9.74 -13.60
CA ALA A 269 7.57 -8.96 -12.36
C ALA A 269 6.36 -9.35 -11.48
N GLU A 270 5.65 -10.43 -11.82
CA GLU A 270 4.46 -10.92 -11.12
C GLU A 270 4.33 -12.45 -11.20
N PRO A 271 3.66 -13.09 -10.21
CA PRO A 271 2.96 -12.49 -9.07
C PRO A 271 3.90 -12.07 -7.93
N GLY A 272 3.41 -11.20 -7.04
CA GLY A 272 4.02 -10.96 -5.72
C GLY A 272 3.69 -12.09 -4.74
N VAL A 273 4.28 -12.03 -3.55
CA VAL A 273 4.06 -13.01 -2.48
C VAL A 273 3.50 -12.32 -1.23
N LEU A 274 2.44 -12.91 -0.66
CA LEU A 274 1.87 -12.53 0.63
C LEU A 274 1.97 -13.72 1.59
N PHE A 275 2.65 -13.53 2.72
CA PHE A 275 2.78 -14.55 3.76
C PHE A 275 1.53 -14.53 4.65
N ILE A 276 0.47 -15.19 4.19
CA ILE A 276 -0.90 -14.96 4.65
C ILE A 276 -1.13 -15.38 6.11
N ASP A 277 -0.47 -16.44 6.55
CA ASP A 277 -0.57 -16.90 7.95
C ASP A 277 0.12 -15.93 8.90
N ARG A 278 1.23 -15.33 8.47
CA ARG A 278 1.88 -14.26 9.23
C ARG A 278 1.04 -13.01 9.30
N ILE A 279 0.43 -12.60 8.18
CA ILE A 279 -0.51 -11.47 8.13
C ILE A 279 -1.63 -11.69 9.17
N ASN A 280 -2.25 -12.87 9.19
CA ASN A 280 -3.34 -13.17 10.13
C ASN A 280 -2.87 -13.30 11.57
N ARG A 281 -1.70 -13.92 11.82
CA ARG A 281 -1.12 -14.04 13.16
C ARG A 281 -0.76 -12.68 13.76
N GLN A 282 -0.37 -11.72 12.93
CA GLN A 282 -0.06 -10.34 13.33
C GLN A 282 -1.28 -9.41 13.30
N ASN A 283 -2.48 -9.90 12.94
CA ASN A 283 -3.69 -9.10 12.88
C ASN A 283 -4.21 -8.80 14.30
N ASN A 284 -4.40 -7.51 14.62
CA ASN A 284 -4.93 -7.11 15.92
C ASN A 284 -6.39 -7.56 16.15
N LEU A 285 -7.12 -7.87 15.08
CA LEU A 285 -8.53 -8.28 15.11
C LEU A 285 -8.75 -9.75 14.76
N TRP A 286 -7.72 -10.61 14.91
CA TRP A 286 -7.78 -12.05 14.58
C TRP A 286 -9.02 -12.79 15.12
N TYR A 287 -9.63 -12.29 16.20
CA TYR A 287 -10.79 -12.86 16.87
C TYR A 287 -12.15 -12.54 16.22
N CYS A 288 -12.22 -11.58 15.30
CA CYS A 288 -13.47 -11.19 14.64
C CYS A 288 -13.34 -10.98 13.12
N GLU A 289 -12.18 -11.28 12.54
CA GLU A 289 -12.00 -11.25 11.09
C GLU A 289 -10.89 -12.19 10.62
N HIS A 290 -10.94 -12.53 9.34
CA HIS A 290 -9.88 -13.25 8.64
C HIS A 290 -9.49 -12.47 7.38
N ILE A 291 -8.18 -12.37 7.13
CA ILE A 291 -7.63 -11.66 6.00
C ILE A 291 -7.22 -12.68 4.94
N SER A 292 -7.72 -12.52 3.72
CA SER A 292 -7.34 -13.34 2.57
C SER A 292 -6.97 -12.52 1.33
N ALA A 293 -6.96 -11.19 1.42
CA ALA A 293 -6.53 -10.29 0.36
C ALA A 293 -5.93 -8.99 0.93
N THR A 294 -5.35 -8.19 0.04
CA THR A 294 -4.88 -6.84 0.34
C THR A 294 -5.52 -5.84 -0.60
N ASN A 295 -5.40 -4.56 -0.28
CA ASN A 295 -5.64 -3.49 -1.24
C ASN A 295 -4.64 -3.57 -2.43
N PRO A 296 -4.87 -2.81 -3.53
CA PRO A 296 -4.03 -2.82 -4.75
C PRO A 296 -2.52 -2.72 -4.56
N CYS A 297 -2.07 -2.06 -3.49
CA CYS A 297 -0.66 -1.77 -3.25
C CYS A 297 -0.01 -2.68 -2.18
N GLY A 298 -0.78 -3.58 -1.54
CA GLY A 298 -0.25 -4.58 -0.60
C GLY A 298 0.08 -4.08 0.81
N GLU A 299 -0.03 -2.78 1.09
CA GLU A 299 0.29 -2.19 2.39
C GLU A 299 -0.82 -2.33 3.44
N ILE A 300 -2.07 -2.53 3.04
CA ILE A 300 -3.18 -2.83 3.95
C ILE A 300 -3.80 -4.19 3.59
N PRO A 301 -3.41 -5.25 4.32
CA PRO A 301 -4.21 -6.46 4.38
C PRO A 301 -5.55 -6.14 5.05
N LEU A 302 -6.66 -6.46 4.38
CA LEU A 302 -8.00 -6.05 4.79
C LEU A 302 -8.94 -7.27 4.81
N PRO A 303 -9.91 -7.30 5.74
CA PRO A 303 -11.01 -8.26 5.67
C PRO A 303 -11.95 -7.91 4.49
N PRO A 304 -12.89 -8.81 4.15
CA PRO A 304 -13.97 -8.50 3.22
C PRO A 304 -14.68 -7.19 3.57
N TYR A 305 -14.91 -6.34 2.57
CA TYR A 305 -15.45 -4.97 2.70
C TYR A 305 -14.59 -3.97 3.50
N GLY A 306 -13.40 -4.37 3.94
CA GLY A 306 -12.46 -3.48 4.62
C GLY A 306 -12.03 -2.30 3.75
N ALA A 307 -11.71 -1.18 4.39
CA ALA A 307 -11.37 0.07 3.71
C ALA A 307 -10.05 0.67 4.21
N CYS A 308 -9.32 1.31 3.29
CA CYS A 308 -7.98 1.84 3.50
C CYS A 308 -8.00 3.37 3.70
N ASN A 309 -7.76 3.81 4.94
CA ASN A 309 -7.67 5.22 5.34
C ASN A 309 -6.21 5.60 5.61
N LEU A 310 -5.60 6.37 4.70
CA LEU A 310 -4.15 6.55 4.66
C LEU A 310 -3.71 7.98 4.98
N GLY A 311 -2.52 8.08 5.55
CA GLY A 311 -1.76 9.33 5.63
C GLY A 311 -0.26 9.07 5.77
N SER A 312 0.56 10.08 5.52
CA SER A 312 2.01 9.96 5.60
C SER A 312 2.66 11.19 6.24
N ILE A 313 3.57 10.97 7.17
CA ILE A 313 4.42 12.02 7.75
C ILE A 313 5.60 12.26 6.82
N ASN A 314 5.82 13.50 6.38
CA ASN A 314 6.93 13.85 5.52
C ASN A 314 8.19 14.12 6.34
N LEU A 315 9.12 13.16 6.35
CA LEU A 315 10.29 13.18 7.22
C LEU A 315 11.25 14.35 6.92
N THR A 316 11.27 14.84 5.68
CA THR A 316 12.15 15.96 5.28
C THR A 316 11.82 17.27 6.00
N ARG A 317 10.57 17.45 6.47
CA ARG A 317 10.15 18.64 7.22
C ARG A 317 10.56 18.62 8.69
N PHE A 318 11.19 17.54 9.14
CA PHE A 318 11.62 17.36 10.53
C PHE A 318 13.14 17.26 10.67
N VAL A 319 13.89 17.45 9.58
CA VAL A 319 15.36 17.53 9.63
C VAL A 319 15.77 18.96 9.98
N THR A 320 16.58 19.11 11.02
CA THR A 320 17.25 20.36 11.40
C THR A 320 18.67 20.37 10.87
N ASP A 321 19.15 21.53 10.42
CA ASP A 321 20.51 21.72 9.90
C ASP A 321 20.88 20.71 8.78
N PRO A 322 20.06 20.57 7.72
CA PRO A 322 20.27 19.55 6.70
C PRO A 322 21.65 19.70 6.05
N PHE A 323 22.31 18.57 5.83
CA PHE A 323 23.63 18.42 5.23
C PHE A 323 24.82 18.87 6.08
N GLU A 324 24.59 19.40 7.28
CA GLU A 324 25.63 19.74 8.24
C GLU A 324 25.99 18.54 9.14
N ASP A 325 27.17 18.56 9.77
CA ASP A 325 27.58 17.50 10.72
C ASP A 325 26.63 17.35 11.92
N LYS A 326 25.91 18.43 12.26
CA LYS A 326 24.90 18.48 13.32
C LYS A 326 23.49 18.16 12.84
N ALA A 327 23.31 17.72 11.58
CA ALA A 327 22.01 17.38 11.04
C ALA A 327 21.29 16.34 11.92
N ALA A 328 20.02 16.59 12.24
CA ALA A 328 19.26 15.73 13.14
C ALA A 328 17.77 15.73 12.81
N LEU A 329 17.06 14.68 13.23
CA LEU A 329 15.60 14.64 13.18
C LEU A 329 14.98 15.13 14.49
N ASP A 330 14.02 16.05 14.41
CA ASP A 330 13.19 16.44 15.54
C ASP A 330 12.13 15.36 15.84
N PHE A 331 12.56 14.35 16.60
CA PHE A 331 11.68 13.27 17.06
C PHE A 331 10.51 13.77 17.92
N GLN A 332 10.62 14.92 18.59
CA GLN A 332 9.51 15.46 19.39
C GLN A 332 8.44 16.07 18.49
N ALA A 333 8.84 16.78 17.43
CA ALA A 333 7.91 17.24 16.40
C ALA A 333 7.24 16.07 15.67
N ILE A 334 7.99 15.00 15.35
CA ILE A 334 7.42 13.77 14.76
C ILE A 334 6.34 13.16 15.67
N LYS A 335 6.58 13.08 16.99
CA LYS A 335 5.55 12.61 17.95
C LYS A 335 4.31 13.48 17.94
N ARG A 336 4.48 14.81 17.98
CA ARG A 336 3.37 15.78 17.99
C ARG A 336 2.53 15.69 16.71
N ILE A 337 3.17 15.69 15.54
CA ILE A 337 2.45 15.59 14.26
C ILE A 337 1.73 14.25 14.13
N THR A 338 2.33 13.16 14.62
CA THR A 338 1.72 11.82 14.61
C THR A 338 0.39 11.82 15.37
N ALA A 339 0.36 12.42 16.56
CA ALA A 339 -0.86 12.47 17.36
C ALA A 339 -2.00 13.24 16.65
N VAL A 340 -1.68 14.36 16.01
CA VAL A 340 -2.64 15.13 15.22
C VAL A 340 -3.09 14.34 13.99
N ALA A 341 -2.16 13.69 13.28
CA ALA A 341 -2.44 12.86 12.11
C ALA A 341 -3.41 11.70 12.43
N VAL A 342 -3.22 11.00 13.56
CA VAL A 342 -4.15 9.94 13.99
C VAL A 342 -5.56 10.50 14.19
N ARG A 343 -5.70 11.67 14.82
CA ARG A 343 -7.01 12.31 15.01
C ARG A 343 -7.63 12.77 13.70
N ILE A 344 -6.84 13.32 12.76
CA ILE A 344 -7.30 13.65 11.41
C ILE A 344 -7.86 12.40 10.73
N LEU A 345 -7.10 11.30 10.73
CA LEU A 345 -7.54 10.05 10.10
C LEU A 345 -8.74 9.43 10.82
N ASP A 346 -8.82 9.48 12.16
CA ASP A 346 -10.02 9.05 12.89
C ASP A 346 -11.27 9.82 12.46
N ASN A 347 -11.15 11.14 12.26
CA ASN A 347 -12.26 11.98 11.81
C ASN A 347 -12.65 11.75 10.34
N VAL A 348 -11.71 11.33 9.48
CA VAL A 348 -12.01 10.93 8.09
C VAL A 348 -13.03 9.78 8.07
N ILE A 349 -12.99 8.86 9.04
CA ILE A 349 -13.95 7.75 9.11
C ILE A 349 -15.38 8.27 9.25
N ASP A 350 -15.56 9.29 10.09
CA ASP A 350 -16.86 9.89 10.37
C ASP A 350 -17.30 10.85 9.25
N ALA A 351 -16.35 11.54 8.60
CA ALA A 351 -16.61 12.52 7.55
C ALA A 351 -16.75 11.91 6.13
N SER A 352 -16.28 10.69 5.92
CA SER A 352 -16.28 10.06 4.60
C SER A 352 -17.64 9.46 4.24
N ARG A 353 -17.93 9.47 2.94
CA ARG A 353 -18.95 8.61 2.34
C ARG A 353 -18.35 7.27 1.94
N PHE A 354 -19.19 6.26 1.87
CA PHE A 354 -18.79 4.90 1.49
C PHE A 354 -19.62 4.42 0.30
N PRO A 355 -19.00 3.75 -0.68
CA PRO A 355 -19.72 3.23 -1.84
C PRO A 355 -20.79 2.21 -1.48
N LEU A 356 -20.51 1.36 -0.48
CA LEU A 356 -21.41 0.30 -0.02
C LEU A 356 -21.70 0.43 1.49
N PRO A 357 -22.92 0.10 1.95
CA PRO A 357 -23.23 0.07 3.38
C PRO A 357 -22.30 -0.86 4.17
N ARG A 358 -21.97 -2.04 3.63
CA ARG A 358 -21.05 -2.99 4.29
C ARG A 358 -19.65 -2.41 4.51
N GLN A 359 -19.14 -1.61 3.57
CA GLN A 359 -17.85 -0.93 3.73
C GLN A 359 -17.90 0.15 4.82
N ARG A 360 -19.02 0.88 4.92
CA ARG A 360 -19.25 1.84 6.01
C ARG A 360 -19.27 1.13 7.36
N ASP A 361 -20.02 0.04 7.46
CA ASP A 361 -20.22 -0.68 8.72
C ASP A 361 -18.89 -1.30 9.20
N GLU A 362 -18.08 -1.85 8.29
CA GLU A 362 -16.70 -2.29 8.56
C GLU A 362 -15.80 -1.14 9.05
N ALA A 363 -15.81 -0.01 8.34
CA ALA A 363 -14.98 1.14 8.69
C ALA A 363 -15.37 1.74 10.06
N LEU A 364 -16.66 1.86 10.36
CA LEU A 364 -17.15 2.37 11.64
C LEU A 364 -16.94 1.38 12.79
N GLY A 365 -17.14 0.08 12.54
CA GLY A 365 -17.01 -0.97 13.54
C GLY A 365 -15.58 -1.21 14.02
N LYS A 366 -14.59 -1.01 13.14
CA LYS A 366 -13.17 -1.34 13.40
C LYS A 366 -12.25 -0.13 13.44
N ARG A 367 -12.66 0.99 12.83
CA ARG A 367 -11.93 2.26 12.77
C ARG A 367 -10.45 2.13 12.36
N ARG A 368 -10.18 1.28 11.37
CA ARG A 368 -8.83 0.95 10.88
C ARG A 368 -8.17 2.15 10.18
N LEU A 369 -6.92 2.44 10.52
CA LEU A 369 -6.09 3.48 9.90
C LEU A 369 -4.82 2.86 9.29
N GLY A 370 -4.17 3.63 8.42
CA GLY A 370 -2.84 3.35 7.86
C GLY A 370 -1.98 4.62 7.79
N LEU A 371 -1.32 4.95 8.89
CA LEU A 371 -0.37 6.04 8.98
C LEU A 371 1.05 5.54 8.69
N GLY A 372 1.69 6.15 7.70
CA GLY A 372 3.06 5.84 7.31
C GLY A 372 3.96 7.06 7.30
N VAL A 373 5.07 6.92 6.58
CA VAL A 373 6.05 7.98 6.35
C VAL A 373 6.26 8.16 4.85
N THR A 374 6.80 9.32 4.46
CA THR A 374 7.33 9.59 3.13
C THR A 374 8.58 10.46 3.24
N GLY A 375 9.36 10.57 2.17
CA GLY A 375 10.59 11.35 2.18
C GLY A 375 11.74 10.68 2.96
N LEU A 376 11.68 9.36 3.20
CA LEU A 376 12.70 8.66 4.01
C LEU A 376 14.10 8.77 3.38
N ALA A 377 14.24 8.46 2.10
CA ALA A 377 15.54 8.50 1.44
C ALA A 377 16.12 9.92 1.41
N ASP A 378 15.30 10.93 1.14
CA ASP A 378 15.76 12.32 1.18
C ASP A 378 16.17 12.75 2.57
N ALA A 379 15.42 12.36 3.60
CA ALA A 379 15.77 12.66 4.98
C ALA A 379 17.11 12.00 5.37
N LEU A 380 17.37 10.77 4.94
CA LEU A 380 18.67 10.10 5.15
C LEU A 380 19.81 10.88 4.47
N VAL A 381 19.62 11.29 3.21
CA VAL A 381 20.62 12.11 2.49
C VAL A 381 20.86 13.45 3.20
N MET A 382 19.80 14.09 3.69
CA MET A 382 19.89 15.32 4.48
C MET A 382 20.60 15.13 5.83
N LEU A 383 20.70 13.91 6.33
CA LEU A 383 21.43 13.54 7.55
C LEU A 383 22.84 12.99 7.26
N GLY A 384 23.25 12.94 5.98
CA GLY A 384 24.55 12.38 5.59
C GLY A 384 24.62 10.85 5.64
N LEU A 385 23.49 10.14 5.64
CA LEU A 385 23.42 8.67 5.70
C LEU A 385 23.04 8.07 4.35
N ARG A 386 23.76 7.05 3.90
CA ARG A 386 23.38 6.31 2.69
C ARG A 386 22.27 5.32 3.02
N TYR A 387 21.39 5.06 2.06
CA TYR A 387 20.25 4.17 2.25
C TYR A 387 20.67 2.72 2.59
N ASP A 388 21.81 2.26 2.07
CA ASP A 388 22.39 0.93 2.27
C ASP A 388 23.18 0.78 3.57
N ASP A 389 23.38 1.85 4.34
CA ASP A 389 24.08 1.78 5.64
C ASP A 389 23.23 1.05 6.70
N GLU A 390 23.88 0.31 7.58
CA GLU A 390 23.20 -0.33 8.72
C GLU A 390 22.58 0.70 9.66
N CYS A 391 23.31 1.78 9.96
CA CYS A 391 22.82 2.87 10.80
C CYS A 391 21.61 3.62 10.18
N ALA A 392 21.46 3.61 8.85
CA ALA A 392 20.28 4.16 8.20
C ALA A 392 19.03 3.29 8.44
N ALA A 393 19.19 1.96 8.40
CA ALA A 393 18.12 1.03 8.77
C ALA A 393 17.74 1.14 10.26
N GLU A 394 18.72 1.28 11.15
CA GLU A 394 18.49 1.52 12.58
C GLU A 394 17.74 2.84 12.83
N LEU A 395 18.11 3.90 12.10
CA LEU A 395 17.42 5.17 12.19
C LEU A 395 15.98 5.05 11.68
N ALA A 396 15.76 4.35 10.56
CA ALA A 396 14.42 4.09 10.03
C ALA A 396 13.55 3.29 11.02
N GLU A 397 14.12 2.29 11.69
CA GLU A 397 13.46 1.58 12.80
C GLU A 397 13.09 2.54 13.93
N LYS A 398 14.02 3.40 14.36
CA LYS A 398 13.79 4.40 15.42
C LYS A 398 12.69 5.41 15.04
N ILE A 399 12.64 5.84 13.78
CA ILE A 399 11.58 6.71 13.25
C ILE A 399 10.24 5.98 13.33
N MET A 400 10.14 4.78 12.75
CA MET A 400 8.87 4.05 12.71
C MET A 400 8.40 3.65 14.11
N ARG A 401 9.31 3.28 15.01
CA ARG A 401 9.02 3.09 16.44
C ARG A 401 8.41 4.35 17.06
N THR A 402 8.99 5.51 16.78
CA THR A 402 8.49 6.79 17.31
C THR A 402 7.07 7.07 16.82
N VAL A 403 6.81 6.86 15.53
CA VAL A 403 5.48 7.01 14.92
C VAL A 403 4.49 5.99 15.51
N CYS A 404 4.86 4.71 15.57
CA CYS A 404 4.02 3.65 16.15
C CYS A 404 3.59 3.99 17.57
N LEU A 405 4.54 4.28 18.47
CA LEU A 405 4.23 4.54 19.87
C LEU A 405 3.44 5.84 20.07
N ALA A 406 3.71 6.88 19.28
CA ALA A 406 2.92 8.11 19.32
C ALA A 406 1.50 7.88 18.79
N ALA A 407 1.34 7.08 17.74
CA ALA A 407 0.03 6.77 17.17
C ALA A 407 -0.84 5.98 18.15
N TYR A 408 -0.29 4.91 18.76
CA TYR A 408 -1.01 4.11 19.75
C TYR A 408 -1.41 4.94 20.97
N ARG A 409 -0.51 5.79 21.49
CA ARG A 409 -0.86 6.73 22.59
C ARG A 409 -1.99 7.67 22.19
N ALA A 410 -1.92 8.28 21.00
CA ALA A 410 -2.96 9.16 20.51
C ALA A 410 -4.30 8.43 20.39
N SER A 411 -4.32 7.19 19.92
CA SER A 411 -5.55 6.40 19.82
C SER A 411 -6.13 5.99 21.19
N VAL A 412 -5.28 5.70 22.18
CA VAL A 412 -5.70 5.50 23.57
C VAL A 412 -6.30 6.78 24.17
N GLU A 413 -5.67 7.93 23.94
CA GLU A 413 -6.21 9.23 24.35
C GLU A 413 -7.54 9.56 23.67
N LEU A 414 -7.68 9.20 22.39
CA LEU A 414 -8.95 9.30 21.66
C LEU A 414 -10.00 8.37 22.25
N ALA A 415 -9.64 7.16 22.68
CA ALA A 415 -10.58 6.22 23.28
C ALA A 415 -11.21 6.81 24.56
N GLY A 416 -10.39 7.43 25.42
CA GLY A 416 -10.88 8.11 26.62
C GLY A 416 -11.79 9.31 26.35
N LYS A 417 -11.71 9.93 25.15
CA LYS A 417 -12.51 11.12 24.78
C LYS A 417 -13.72 10.80 23.90
N LYS A 418 -13.60 9.86 22.98
CA LYS A 418 -14.59 9.53 21.93
C LYS A 418 -15.13 8.09 22.06
N GLY A 419 -14.63 7.30 23.00
CA GLY A 419 -14.91 5.86 23.14
C GLY A 419 -14.00 4.98 22.27
N CYS A 420 -13.90 3.70 22.60
CA CYS A 420 -13.16 2.71 21.81
C CYS A 420 -13.80 2.47 20.43
N PHE A 421 -13.10 1.76 19.54
CA PHE A 421 -13.80 1.22 18.37
C PHE A 421 -14.85 0.17 18.80
N PRO A 422 -16.00 0.05 18.10
CA PRO A 422 -17.11 -0.80 18.54
C PRO A 422 -16.79 -2.29 18.75
N LEU A 423 -15.93 -2.90 17.93
CA LEU A 423 -15.57 -4.33 18.03
C LEU A 423 -14.37 -4.61 18.95
N PHE A 424 -14.02 -3.67 19.83
CA PHE A 424 -12.90 -3.82 20.75
C PHE A 424 -13.22 -4.84 21.84
N ASP A 425 -12.40 -5.88 21.92
CA ASP A 425 -12.39 -6.85 23.02
C ASP A 425 -11.00 -6.74 23.67
N PRO A 426 -10.87 -6.19 24.89
CA PRO A 426 -9.57 -5.83 25.46
C PRO A 426 -8.65 -7.03 25.64
N ASP A 427 -9.19 -8.14 26.12
CA ASP A 427 -8.42 -9.36 26.37
C ASP A 427 -7.92 -9.94 25.04
N LYS A 428 -8.80 -10.12 24.06
CA LYS A 428 -8.41 -10.72 22.77
C LYS A 428 -7.53 -9.78 21.93
N TYR A 429 -7.73 -8.47 22.03
CA TYR A 429 -6.90 -7.48 21.34
C TYR A 429 -5.49 -7.46 21.91
N LEU A 430 -5.33 -7.39 23.25
CA LEU A 430 -4.02 -7.44 23.90
C LEU A 430 -3.32 -8.79 23.75
N ASP A 431 -4.09 -9.84 23.45
CA ASP A 431 -3.60 -11.17 23.11
C ASP A 431 -3.20 -11.34 21.63
N SER A 432 -3.49 -10.36 20.77
CA SER A 432 -3.14 -10.43 19.35
C SER A 432 -1.63 -10.37 19.10
N GLY A 433 -1.18 -10.94 17.97
CA GLY A 433 0.25 -11.11 17.69
C GLY A 433 1.02 -9.80 17.68
N PHE A 434 0.51 -8.74 17.05
CA PHE A 434 1.20 -7.44 17.03
C PHE A 434 1.06 -6.71 18.37
N ALA A 435 -0.15 -6.62 18.96
CA ALA A 435 -0.35 -5.90 20.21
C ALA A 435 0.49 -6.45 21.38
N ARG A 436 0.76 -7.77 21.41
CA ARG A 436 1.67 -8.39 22.40
C ARG A 436 3.11 -7.85 22.33
N THR A 437 3.54 -7.37 21.17
CA THR A 437 4.90 -6.82 20.97
C THR A 437 5.04 -5.37 21.43
N LEU A 438 3.92 -4.67 21.68
CA LEU A 438 3.94 -3.29 22.13
C LEU A 438 4.56 -3.18 23.54
N PRO A 439 5.25 -2.06 23.85
CA PRO A 439 5.78 -1.83 25.19
C PRO A 439 4.70 -1.94 26.27
N HIS A 440 5.08 -2.45 27.44
CA HIS A 440 4.19 -2.65 28.59
C HIS A 440 3.31 -1.41 28.88
N THR A 441 3.92 -0.22 28.88
CA THR A 441 3.22 1.05 29.13
C THR A 441 2.10 1.36 28.14
N ILE A 442 2.21 0.92 26.88
CA ILE A 442 1.13 1.06 25.89
C ILE A 442 0.04 0.02 26.15
N ARG A 443 0.44 -1.23 26.43
CA ARG A 443 -0.50 -2.33 26.70
C ARG A 443 -1.34 -2.05 27.95
N GLU A 444 -0.73 -1.54 29.02
CA GLU A 444 -1.43 -1.08 30.22
C GLU A 444 -2.42 0.04 29.90
N ALA A 445 -1.99 1.05 29.14
CA ALA A 445 -2.87 2.16 28.79
C ALA A 445 -4.07 1.71 27.93
N ILE A 446 -3.88 0.72 27.04
CA ILE A 446 -4.96 0.08 26.28
C ILE A 446 -5.87 -0.72 27.22
N ALA A 447 -5.33 -1.46 28.20
CA ALA A 447 -6.13 -2.22 29.16
C ALA A 447 -7.01 -1.29 30.01
N GLU A 448 -6.46 -0.16 30.46
CA GLU A 448 -7.15 0.80 31.34
C GLU A 448 -8.18 1.67 30.61
N ARG A 449 -7.84 2.16 29.42
CA ARG A 449 -8.63 3.21 28.73
C ARG A 449 -9.22 2.74 27.40
N GLY A 450 -8.82 1.55 26.95
CA GLY A 450 -9.12 1.03 25.63
C GLY A 450 -8.40 1.77 24.50
N ILE A 451 -8.79 1.50 23.25
CA ILE A 451 -8.17 2.08 22.06
C ILE A 451 -9.23 2.48 21.02
N ARG A 452 -9.04 3.62 20.36
CA ARG A 452 -10.01 4.18 19.41
C ARG A 452 -9.98 3.48 18.05
N ASN A 453 -8.83 2.95 17.65
CA ASN A 453 -8.56 2.44 16.30
C ASN A 453 -7.95 1.04 16.38
N SER A 454 -8.45 0.09 15.58
CA SER A 454 -7.96 -1.29 15.63
C SER A 454 -6.52 -1.46 15.12
N HIS A 455 -6.17 -0.75 14.05
CA HIS A 455 -4.83 -0.67 13.47
C HIS A 455 -4.53 0.77 13.12
N LEU A 456 -3.26 1.13 13.14
CA LEU A 456 -2.82 2.51 13.04
C LEU A 456 -1.78 2.75 11.95
N LEU A 457 -0.93 1.77 11.62
CA LEU A 457 0.29 1.99 10.86
C LEU A 457 0.31 1.21 9.55
N ALA A 458 0.71 1.88 8.48
CA ALA A 458 0.96 1.26 7.18
C ALA A 458 1.86 2.15 6.33
N VAL A 459 2.84 1.58 5.64
CA VAL A 459 3.68 2.36 4.72
C VAL A 459 3.19 2.14 3.29
N ALA A 460 2.35 3.08 2.85
CA ALA A 460 1.74 3.10 1.53
C ALA A 460 2.67 3.71 0.48
N PRO A 461 2.46 3.41 -0.81
CA PRO A 461 3.07 4.20 -1.86
C PRO A 461 2.44 5.59 -1.87
N THR A 462 3.29 6.59 -1.79
CA THR A 462 2.96 8.02 -1.77
C THR A 462 3.15 8.71 -3.12
N GLY A 463 3.21 7.96 -4.22
CA GLY A 463 3.71 8.47 -5.51
C GLY A 463 3.03 9.71 -6.12
N SER A 464 1.78 10.05 -5.73
CA SER A 464 1.13 11.32 -6.13
C SER A 464 1.23 12.43 -5.08
N ILE A 465 1.24 12.08 -3.78
CA ILE A 465 1.35 13.06 -2.69
C ILE A 465 2.80 13.47 -2.44
N SER A 466 3.77 12.62 -2.79
CA SER A 466 5.20 12.93 -2.77
C SER A 466 5.57 13.90 -3.91
N LEU A 467 4.99 13.71 -5.10
CA LEU A 467 5.04 14.70 -6.19
C LEU A 467 4.43 16.03 -5.79
N LEU A 468 3.27 16.01 -5.12
CA LEU A 468 2.64 17.22 -4.58
C LEU A 468 3.58 17.95 -3.62
N ALA A 469 4.24 17.20 -2.73
CA ALA A 469 5.22 17.71 -1.78
C ALA A 469 6.61 17.90 -2.42
N ASN A 470 6.67 18.56 -3.57
CA ASN A 470 7.93 18.96 -4.23
C ASN A 470 8.87 17.80 -4.61
N ASN A 471 8.28 16.64 -4.93
CA ASN A 471 8.96 15.41 -5.31
C ASN A 471 9.93 14.88 -4.24
N VAL A 472 9.44 14.78 -3.00
CA VAL A 472 10.09 13.92 -2.01
C VAL A 472 10.02 12.45 -2.46
N SER A 473 10.99 11.68 -2.01
CA SER A 473 11.12 10.24 -2.13
C SER A 473 9.88 9.53 -1.62
N ASN A 474 9.51 8.46 -2.31
CA ASN A 474 8.20 7.85 -2.19
C ASN A 474 8.13 6.88 -1.01
N GLY A 475 7.46 7.24 0.08
CA GLY A 475 7.24 6.31 1.19
C GLY A 475 8.56 5.95 1.84
N LEU A 476 8.89 4.65 1.84
CA LEU A 476 10.21 4.12 2.22
C LEU A 476 11.15 3.87 1.04
N GLU A 477 10.73 4.13 -0.20
CA GLU A 477 11.55 3.87 -1.39
C GLU A 477 12.83 4.72 -1.41
N PRO A 478 13.97 4.18 -1.90
CA PRO A 478 15.16 4.98 -2.14
C PRO A 478 14.93 6.06 -3.21
N ALA A 479 15.87 6.98 -3.35
CA ALA A 479 15.82 7.95 -4.44
C ALA A 479 15.88 7.20 -5.79
N PHE A 480 15.04 7.59 -6.74
CA PHE A 480 15.03 6.93 -8.05
C PHE A 480 16.24 7.35 -8.88
N ALA A 481 16.42 8.66 -9.07
CA ALA A 481 17.56 9.28 -9.73
C ALA A 481 17.64 10.75 -9.30
N GLU A 482 18.75 11.43 -9.58
CA GLU A 482 18.86 12.90 -9.42
C GLU A 482 17.79 13.61 -10.25
N ARG A 483 17.74 13.30 -11.55
CA ARG A 483 16.77 13.81 -12.52
C ARG A 483 16.25 12.68 -13.39
N TYR A 484 14.97 12.74 -13.76
CA TYR A 484 14.33 11.73 -14.59
C TYR A 484 13.05 12.27 -15.23
N GLN A 485 12.60 11.59 -16.29
CA GLN A 485 11.36 11.90 -16.98
C GLN A 485 10.22 11.05 -16.42
N ARG A 486 9.10 11.71 -16.08
CA ARG A 486 7.90 11.03 -15.59
C ARG A 486 6.68 11.35 -16.43
N ARG A 487 6.00 10.29 -16.87
CA ARG A 487 4.69 10.40 -17.52
C ARG A 487 3.58 10.56 -16.48
N ILE A 488 2.83 11.65 -16.56
CA ILE A 488 1.72 11.97 -15.66
C ILE A 488 0.44 12.13 -16.47
N LEU A 489 -0.61 11.44 -16.05
CA LEU A 489 -1.94 11.58 -16.65
C LEU A 489 -2.58 12.90 -16.17
N SER A 490 -2.82 13.79 -17.13
CA SER A 490 -3.51 15.07 -16.98
C SER A 490 -4.92 15.01 -17.61
N PRO A 491 -5.78 16.03 -17.39
CA PRO A 491 -7.07 16.12 -18.08
C PRO A 491 -6.98 16.14 -19.61
N VAL A 492 -5.85 16.57 -20.18
CA VAL A 492 -5.62 16.64 -21.63
C VAL A 492 -4.81 15.45 -22.17
N GLY A 493 -4.57 14.42 -21.35
CA GLY A 493 -3.82 13.23 -21.72
C GLY A 493 -2.51 13.05 -20.95
N LEU A 494 -1.67 12.11 -21.40
CA LEU A 494 -0.35 11.85 -20.80
C LEU A 494 0.64 12.96 -21.16
N GLN A 495 1.30 13.53 -20.16
CA GLN A 495 2.34 14.53 -20.33
C GLN A 495 3.65 14.09 -19.67
N ASN A 496 4.78 14.48 -20.27
CA ASN A 496 6.11 14.24 -19.75
C ASN A 496 6.56 15.43 -18.89
N TYR A 497 7.19 15.13 -17.76
CA TYR A 497 7.75 16.11 -16.85
C TYR A 497 9.19 15.76 -16.52
N ASP A 498 10.07 16.76 -16.60
CA ASP A 498 11.36 16.73 -15.93
C ASP A 498 11.15 16.83 -14.42
N ILE A 499 11.64 15.82 -13.73
CA ILE A 499 11.55 15.69 -12.28
C ILE A 499 12.97 15.75 -11.72
N GLU A 500 13.16 16.56 -10.67
CA GLU A 500 14.39 16.57 -9.88
C GLU A 500 14.07 16.13 -8.45
N ASN A 501 14.98 15.35 -7.86
CA ASN A 501 14.85 14.89 -6.48
C ASN A 501 14.87 16.07 -5.48
N TYR A 502 14.07 15.96 -4.40
CA TYR A 502 13.94 17.00 -3.38
C TYR A 502 15.27 17.31 -2.66
N ALA A 503 15.96 16.30 -2.12
CA ALA A 503 17.21 16.52 -1.38
C ALA A 503 18.30 17.12 -2.27
N VAL A 504 18.39 16.68 -3.53
CA VAL A 504 19.34 17.26 -4.50
C VAL A 504 19.06 18.74 -4.75
N ARG A 505 17.80 19.10 -4.98
CA ARG A 505 17.43 20.50 -5.21
C ARG A 505 17.68 21.37 -3.98
N LEU A 506 17.47 20.83 -2.77
CA LEU A 506 17.78 21.51 -1.53
C LEU A 506 19.30 21.67 -1.32
N TRP A 507 20.09 20.64 -1.60
CA TRP A 507 21.55 20.67 -1.53
C TRP A 507 22.13 21.77 -2.42
N LYS A 508 21.72 21.80 -3.70
CA LYS A 508 22.16 22.83 -4.66
C LYS A 508 21.87 24.25 -4.17
N ARG A 509 20.72 24.45 -3.51
CA ARG A 509 20.32 25.75 -2.94
C ARG A 509 21.20 26.17 -1.75
N LEU A 510 21.55 25.21 -0.89
CA LEU A 510 22.25 25.50 0.37
C LEU A 510 23.77 25.54 0.22
N ARG A 511 24.36 24.70 -0.64
CA ARG A 511 25.82 24.55 -0.75
C ARG A 511 26.44 25.28 -1.94
N SER A 512 25.67 25.70 -2.94
CA SER A 512 26.19 26.29 -4.18
C SER A 512 27.30 25.45 -4.86
N GLU A 513 27.31 24.13 -4.60
CA GLU A 513 28.28 23.18 -5.16
C GLU A 513 27.64 22.30 -6.25
N PRO A 514 28.40 21.93 -7.29
CA PRO A 514 27.89 21.09 -8.38
C PRO A 514 27.87 19.60 -8.03
N THR A 515 28.63 19.16 -7.04
CA THR A 515 28.73 17.76 -6.62
C THR A 515 27.53 17.37 -5.77
N LEU A 516 27.04 16.14 -5.90
CA LEU A 516 25.94 15.64 -5.07
C LEU A 516 26.45 15.27 -3.66
N PRO A 517 25.59 15.29 -2.63
CA PRO A 517 25.96 14.79 -1.31
C PRO A 517 26.46 13.33 -1.41
N PRO A 518 27.57 12.95 -0.74
CA PRO A 518 28.09 11.57 -0.78
C PRO A 518 27.07 10.50 -0.31
N ALA A 519 26.10 10.91 0.50
CA ALA A 519 25.00 10.08 0.98
C ALA A 519 23.95 9.77 -0.10
N PHE A 520 23.91 10.53 -1.20
CA PHE A 520 22.93 10.35 -2.26
C PHE A 520 23.24 9.11 -3.09
N VAL A 521 22.34 8.13 -3.01
CA VAL A 521 22.38 6.87 -3.77
C VAL A 521 21.05 6.64 -4.45
N THR A 522 21.10 6.11 -5.66
CA THR A 522 19.92 5.79 -6.44
C THR A 522 19.50 4.35 -6.27
N THR A 523 18.25 4.06 -6.62
CA THR A 523 17.67 2.71 -6.62
C THR A 523 18.49 1.73 -7.46
N PHE A 524 19.20 2.21 -8.49
CA PHE A 524 20.01 1.40 -9.39
C PHE A 524 21.37 1.01 -8.83
N GLU A 525 21.86 1.75 -7.83
CA GLU A 525 23.16 1.53 -7.18
C GLU A 525 23.02 0.64 -5.93
N LEU A 526 21.79 0.43 -5.45
CA LEU A 526 21.54 -0.27 -4.21
C LEU A 526 21.49 -1.79 -4.43
N PRO A 527 22.15 -2.58 -3.58
CA PRO A 527 22.04 -4.02 -3.64
C PRO A 527 20.65 -4.46 -3.11
N PRO A 528 20.02 -5.51 -3.67
CA PRO A 528 18.68 -5.96 -3.29
C PRO A 528 18.49 -6.23 -1.77
N HIS A 529 19.52 -6.73 -1.10
CA HIS A 529 19.46 -7.01 0.34
C HIS A 529 19.31 -5.73 1.20
N ALA A 530 19.79 -4.57 0.73
CA ALA A 530 19.63 -3.30 1.44
C ALA A 530 18.16 -2.87 1.48
N HIS A 531 17.41 -3.13 0.40
CA HIS A 531 15.97 -2.91 0.37
C HIS A 531 15.24 -3.77 1.41
N LEU A 532 15.58 -5.06 1.51
CA LEU A 532 14.98 -5.98 2.49
C LEU A 532 15.32 -5.56 3.92
N ARG A 533 16.58 -5.17 4.19
CA ARG A 533 17.02 -4.69 5.51
C ARG A 533 16.18 -3.49 5.96
N MET A 534 16.02 -2.48 5.08
CA MET A 534 15.20 -1.30 5.36
C MET A 534 13.73 -1.66 5.61
N GLN A 535 13.17 -2.53 4.77
CA GLN A 535 11.78 -2.97 4.92
C GLN A 535 11.58 -3.71 6.26
N ALA A 536 12.49 -4.61 6.62
CA ALA A 536 12.43 -5.40 7.86
C ALA A 536 12.55 -4.53 9.11
N ALA A 537 13.46 -3.55 9.09
CA ALA A 537 13.64 -2.58 10.17
C ALA A 537 12.33 -1.81 10.48
N ILE A 538 11.60 -1.42 9.43
CA ILE A 538 10.33 -0.70 9.56
C ILE A 538 9.16 -1.64 9.89
N GLN A 539 9.11 -2.84 9.31
CA GLN A 539 7.98 -3.78 9.41
C GLN A 539 7.65 -4.17 10.87
N ARG A 540 8.66 -4.22 11.74
CA ARG A 540 8.52 -4.49 13.19
C ARG A 540 7.54 -3.55 13.89
N TRP A 541 7.38 -2.33 13.39
CA TRP A 541 6.57 -1.27 14.00
C TRP A 541 5.31 -0.94 13.18
N VAL A 542 4.91 -1.85 12.27
CA VAL A 542 3.76 -1.69 11.35
C VAL A 542 2.74 -2.81 11.56
N ASP A 543 1.56 -2.45 12.08
CA ASP A 543 0.48 -3.39 12.37
C ASP A 543 -0.30 -3.84 11.13
N ASN A 544 -0.42 -3.02 10.08
CA ASN A 544 -0.87 -3.46 8.75
C ASN A 544 0.30 -4.07 7.94
N ALA A 545 0.72 -3.50 6.81
CA ALA A 545 1.86 -3.95 6.04
C ALA A 545 2.59 -2.78 5.34
N ILE A 546 3.53 -3.11 4.46
CA ILE A 546 4.39 -2.16 3.76
C ILE A 546 4.32 -2.46 2.26
N SER A 547 4.08 -1.42 1.46
CA SER A 547 4.28 -1.46 0.01
C SER A 547 5.73 -1.09 -0.28
N LYS A 548 6.56 -2.09 -0.58
CA LYS A 548 7.95 -1.93 -1.01
C LYS A 548 8.19 -2.74 -2.27
N THR A 549 8.86 -2.13 -3.24
CA THR A 549 9.39 -2.86 -4.40
C THR A 549 10.90 -3.05 -4.23
N VAL A 550 11.38 -4.30 -4.22
CA VAL A 550 12.82 -4.58 -4.27
C VAL A 550 13.28 -4.49 -5.73
N TYR A 551 14.07 -3.48 -6.05
CA TYR A 551 14.61 -3.32 -7.39
C TYR A 551 15.76 -4.31 -7.61
N LEU A 552 15.78 -4.96 -8.77
CA LEU A 552 16.80 -5.92 -9.17
C LEU A 552 17.53 -5.39 -10.42
N PRO A 553 18.87 -5.47 -10.45
CA PRO A 553 19.63 -5.32 -11.69
C PRO A 553 19.11 -6.23 -12.81
N GLU A 554 19.25 -5.80 -14.06
CA GLU A 554 18.80 -6.59 -15.22
C GLU A 554 19.53 -7.93 -15.31
N ASP A 555 20.79 -8.00 -14.93
CA ASP A 555 21.62 -9.21 -14.91
C ASP A 555 21.58 -9.97 -13.57
N PHE A 556 20.71 -9.58 -12.64
CA PHE A 556 20.66 -10.18 -11.30
C PHE A 556 20.33 -11.68 -11.35
N PRO A 557 21.12 -12.58 -10.74
CA PRO A 557 20.92 -14.02 -10.89
C PRO A 557 19.55 -14.50 -10.37
N PHE A 558 18.93 -15.42 -11.11
CA PHE A 558 17.64 -16.01 -10.74
C PHE A 558 17.68 -16.70 -9.36
N SER A 559 18.73 -17.48 -9.07
CA SER A 559 18.92 -18.17 -7.78
C SER A 559 18.95 -17.20 -6.60
N ASP A 560 19.58 -16.04 -6.81
CA ASP A 560 19.73 -15.03 -5.77
C ASP A 560 18.40 -14.32 -5.55
N MET A 561 17.64 -14.07 -6.62
CA MET A 561 16.28 -13.54 -6.53
C MET A 561 15.36 -14.48 -5.75
N GLU A 562 15.39 -15.78 -6.07
CA GLU A 562 14.63 -16.80 -5.35
C GLU A 562 14.99 -16.84 -3.86
N SER A 563 16.28 -16.69 -3.53
CA SER A 563 16.76 -16.59 -2.14
C SER A 563 16.23 -15.34 -1.43
N LEU A 564 16.08 -14.20 -2.11
CA LEU A 564 15.55 -12.96 -1.49
C LEU A 564 14.14 -13.16 -0.92
N TYR A 565 13.28 -13.95 -1.57
CA TYR A 565 11.93 -14.22 -1.07
C TYR A 565 11.94 -15.11 0.18
N ARG A 566 12.87 -16.07 0.28
CA ARG A 566 13.07 -16.85 1.51
C ARG A 566 13.60 -15.96 2.63
N GLN A 567 14.59 -15.12 2.35
CA GLN A 567 15.10 -14.14 3.31
C GLN A 567 14.00 -13.19 3.78
N ALA A 568 13.13 -12.72 2.90
CA ALA A 568 11.97 -11.91 3.27
C ALA A 568 11.03 -12.66 4.24
N TYR A 569 10.80 -13.95 4.00
CA TYR A 569 10.05 -14.79 4.93
C TYR A 569 10.77 -14.89 6.28
N ASP A 570 12.07 -15.17 6.31
CA ASP A 570 12.83 -15.37 7.55
C ASP A 570 12.96 -14.07 8.37
N MET A 571 13.04 -12.92 7.69
CA MET A 571 13.05 -11.60 8.32
C MET A 571 11.69 -11.17 8.91
N GLY A 572 10.65 -11.99 8.77
CA GLY A 572 9.34 -11.69 9.34
C GLY A 572 8.51 -10.71 8.50
N LEU A 573 8.84 -10.50 7.22
CA LEU A 573 8.06 -9.62 6.34
C LEU A 573 6.67 -10.21 6.08
N LYS A 574 5.68 -9.34 5.83
CA LYS A 574 4.29 -9.75 5.53
C LYS A 574 4.07 -10.06 4.04
N GLY A 575 4.94 -9.54 3.17
CA GLY A 575 4.96 -9.84 1.75
C GLY A 575 6.25 -9.36 1.11
N CYS A 576 6.48 -9.77 -0.14
CA CYS A 576 7.65 -9.42 -0.92
C CYS A 576 7.26 -9.26 -2.39
N THR A 577 7.80 -8.22 -3.02
CA THR A 577 7.65 -7.95 -4.45
C THR A 577 8.98 -7.44 -4.98
N THR A 578 9.41 -8.00 -6.10
CA THR A 578 10.63 -7.60 -6.81
C THR A 578 10.26 -7.00 -8.16
N TYR A 579 10.99 -5.98 -8.58
CA TYR A 579 10.93 -5.47 -9.95
C TYR A 579 12.29 -5.59 -10.61
N ARG A 580 12.32 -6.30 -11.73
CA ARG A 580 13.47 -6.41 -12.61
C ARG A 580 13.08 -5.79 -13.95
N PRO A 581 13.81 -4.79 -14.47
CA PRO A 581 13.57 -4.26 -15.81
C PRO A 581 13.59 -5.41 -16.83
N ASN A 582 12.58 -5.45 -17.71
CA ASN A 582 12.54 -6.39 -18.81
C ASN A 582 11.73 -5.82 -20.00
N PRO A 583 11.83 -6.41 -21.20
CA PRO A 583 11.14 -5.92 -22.39
C PRO A 583 9.61 -5.92 -22.31
N VAL A 584 9.00 -6.68 -21.38
CA VAL A 584 7.55 -6.89 -21.28
C VAL A 584 6.88 -5.87 -20.36
N THR A 585 7.54 -5.46 -19.27
CA THR A 585 6.92 -4.62 -18.23
C THR A 585 6.79 -3.15 -18.63
N GLY A 586 7.54 -2.69 -19.64
CA GLY A 586 7.58 -1.29 -20.05
C GLY A 586 8.13 -0.37 -18.96
N VAL A 587 8.45 0.88 -19.32
CA VAL A 587 9.11 1.83 -18.40
C VAL A 587 8.18 3.02 -18.11
N VAL A 588 7.67 3.13 -16.88
CA VAL A 588 6.85 4.28 -16.43
C VAL A 588 7.71 5.49 -16.08
N ILE A 589 8.95 5.25 -15.64
CA ILE A 589 9.94 6.26 -15.26
C ILE A 589 11.24 5.93 -15.98
N SER A 590 11.67 6.78 -16.89
CA SER A 590 12.90 6.59 -17.65
C SER A 590 13.98 7.54 -17.13
N PRO A 591 15.26 7.11 -17.07
CA PRO A 591 16.37 8.05 -16.93
C PRO A 591 16.28 9.10 -18.04
N SER A 592 16.60 10.37 -17.72
CA SER A 592 16.80 11.39 -18.75
C SER A 592 18.04 11.03 -19.58
N GLU A 593 17.94 11.10 -20.92
CA GLU A 593 19.12 11.00 -21.77
C GLU A 593 20.12 12.11 -21.40
N PRO A 594 21.44 11.82 -21.34
CA PRO A 594 22.42 12.87 -21.15
C PRO A 594 22.33 13.85 -22.31
N LEU A 595 22.25 15.15 -22.01
CA LEU A 595 22.31 16.21 -23.01
C LEU A 595 23.55 15.99 -23.87
N SER A 596 23.36 15.62 -25.14
CA SER A 596 24.44 15.61 -26.11
C SER A 596 25.01 17.02 -26.15
N THR A 597 26.24 17.18 -25.68
CA THR A 597 27.02 18.38 -25.94
C THR A 597 27.22 18.44 -27.45
N SER A 598 26.33 19.15 -28.16
CA SER A 598 26.59 19.53 -29.53
C SER A 598 27.82 20.44 -29.51
N SER A 599 28.95 19.87 -29.90
CA SER A 599 30.13 20.62 -30.27
C SER A 599 29.72 21.58 -31.39
N VAL A 600 29.55 22.85 -31.04
CA VAL A 600 29.55 23.95 -32.00
C VAL A 600 30.95 23.98 -32.59
N CYS A 601 31.14 23.25 -33.70
CA CYS A 601 32.31 23.39 -34.53
C CYS A 601 32.03 24.52 -35.52
N CYS A 602 32.77 25.62 -35.37
CA CYS A 602 32.78 26.73 -36.30
C CYS A 602 33.25 26.25 -37.68
N GLU A 603 32.42 26.42 -38.70
CA GLU A 603 32.88 26.55 -40.08
C GLU A 603 32.39 27.92 -40.61
N GLN A 604 33.35 28.84 -40.73
CA GLN A 604 33.23 30.01 -41.59
C GLN A 604 33.68 29.60 -42.99
N THR A 605 32.79 29.80 -43.96
CA THR A 605 33.02 30.24 -45.35
C THR A 605 34.29 29.75 -46.07
N ASP A 606 34.09 28.96 -47.13
CA ASP A 606 34.08 29.50 -48.50
C ASP A 606 33.03 28.79 -49.37
#